data_AF-A0A258DF90-F1
#
_entry.id   AF-A0A258DF90-F1
#
_cell.length_a   1.000
_cell.length_b   1.000
_cell.length_c   1.000
_cell.angle_alpha   90.00
_cell.angle_beta   90.00
_cell.angle_gamma   90.00
#
_symmetry.space_group_name_H-M   'P 1'
#
loop_
_entity.id
_entity.type
_entity.pdbx_description
1 polymer ?
#
loop_
_entity_poly.entity_id
_entity_poly.type
_entity_poly.pdbx_seq_one_letter_code
_entity_poly.pdbx_strand_id
1 'polypeptide(L)'
;MSDILAEGAPPQAGEVLLTLDNSVAVVLLNLLVGLLDDASTDLPVGLDHPADLGALWSLKSALEQAVGLPLADDYDLLLAQARTQLLARLEAKD
;
A
#
# COMPACT_ATOMS: atom_id res chain seq x y z
N MET A 1 -3.54 -42.88 16.01
CA MET A 1 -2.37 -42.88 15.11
C MET A 1 -2.81 -42.21 13.82
N SER A 2 -2.24 -41.03 13.57
CA SER A 2 -2.08 -40.34 12.27
C SER A 2 -3.37 -39.95 11.52
N ASP A 3 -3.79 -38.70 11.63
CA ASP A 3 -3.42 -37.58 10.73
C ASP A 3 -4.05 -37.71 9.35
N ILE A 4 -5.13 -36.97 9.12
CA ILE A 4 -5.38 -36.35 7.82
C ILE A 4 -5.60 -34.86 8.10
N LEU A 5 -4.67 -34.11 7.53
CA LEU A 5 -4.50 -32.67 7.62
C LEU A 5 -5.80 -31.96 7.23
N ALA A 6 -6.17 -30.94 7.99
CA ALA A 6 -7.17 -29.97 7.54
C ALA A 6 -6.59 -29.24 6.32
N GLU A 7 -6.93 -29.74 5.12
CA GLU A 7 -6.66 -29.06 3.86
C GLU A 7 -7.33 -27.69 3.93
N GLY A 8 -6.50 -26.64 3.89
CA GLY A 8 -6.93 -25.26 4.00
C GLY A 8 -7.99 -24.97 2.95
N ALA A 9 -9.13 -24.43 3.39
CA ALA A 9 -10.19 -23.99 2.51
C ALA A 9 -9.61 -23.09 1.40
N PRO A 10 -10.06 -23.23 0.15
CA PRO A 10 -9.62 -22.37 -0.94
C PRO A 10 -9.85 -20.90 -0.55
N PRO A 11 -8.98 -19.97 -0.97
CA PRO A 11 -9.18 -18.54 -0.68
C PRO A 11 -10.58 -18.15 -1.15
N GLN A 12 -11.36 -17.58 -0.24
CA GLN A 12 -12.71 -17.15 -0.57
C GLN A 12 -12.62 -16.09 -1.66
N ALA A 13 -13.28 -16.32 -2.79
CA ALA A 13 -13.40 -15.33 -3.84
C ALA A 13 -14.23 -14.15 -3.29
N GLY A 14 -13.63 -12.97 -3.24
CA GLY A 14 -14.28 -11.77 -2.73
C GLY A 14 -13.35 -10.55 -2.74
N GLU A 15 -13.96 -9.37 -2.63
CA GLU A 15 -13.23 -8.10 -2.50
C GLU A 15 -12.91 -7.83 -1.02
N VAL A 16 -11.75 -7.24 -0.76
CA VAL A 16 -11.35 -6.77 0.58
C VAL A 16 -11.53 -5.27 0.65
N LEU A 17 -12.29 -4.79 1.63
CA LEU A 17 -12.41 -3.36 1.92
C LEU A 17 -11.29 -2.93 2.88
N LEU A 18 -10.51 -1.94 2.46
CA LEU A 18 -9.46 -1.32 3.28
C LEU A 18 -9.83 0.13 3.58
N THR A 19 -10.00 0.46 4.87
CA THR A 19 -10.24 1.83 5.34
C THR A 19 -8.95 2.42 5.87
N LEU A 20 -8.50 3.52 5.26
CA LEU A 20 -7.29 4.25 5.66
C LEU A 20 -7.65 5.70 5.96
N ASP A 21 -6.95 6.29 6.94
CA ASP A 21 -6.88 7.75 7.05
C ASP A 21 -6.23 8.31 5.78
N ASN A 22 -6.65 9.51 5.37
CA ASN A 22 -6.12 10.15 4.17
C ASN A 22 -4.58 10.30 4.22
N SER A 23 -4.02 10.65 5.38
CA SER A 23 -2.56 10.78 5.56
C SER A 23 -1.82 9.46 5.33
N VAL A 24 -2.38 8.33 5.75
CA VAL A 24 -1.82 6.99 5.49
C VAL A 24 -1.91 6.67 4.00
N ALA A 25 -3.05 6.93 3.37
CA ALA A 25 -3.25 6.66 1.95
C ALA A 25 -2.26 7.46 1.07
N VAL A 26 -2.02 8.73 1.39
CA VAL A 26 -1.05 9.60 0.67
C VAL A 26 0.38 9.08 0.84
N VAL A 27 0.80 8.77 2.08
CA VAL A 27 2.17 8.28 2.34
C VAL A 27 2.40 6.92 1.68
N LEU A 28 1.41 6.02 1.74
CA LEU A 28 1.49 4.71 1.11
C LEU A 28 1.55 4.80 -0.41
N LEU A 29 0.73 5.68 -1.01
CA LEU A 29 0.79 5.95 -2.44
C LEU A 29 2.19 6.43 -2.85
N ASN A 30 2.77 7.40 -2.13
CA ASN A 30 4.12 7.88 -2.42
C ASN A 30 5.18 6.77 -2.34
N LEU A 31 5.07 5.89 -1.34
CA LEU A 31 5.98 4.74 -1.21
C LEU A 31 5.87 3.81 -2.42
N LEU A 32 4.65 3.49 -2.85
CA LEU A 32 4.42 2.61 -4.00
C LEU A 32 4.86 3.24 -5.32
N VAL A 33 4.69 4.55 -5.50
CA VAL A 33 5.25 5.28 -6.66
C VAL A 33 6.78 5.13 -6.69
N GLY A 34 7.46 5.42 -5.58
CA GLY A 34 8.92 5.28 -5.51
C GLY A 34 9.41 3.84 -5.71
N LEU A 35 8.62 2.85 -5.32
CA LEU A 35 8.97 1.44 -5.46
C LEU A 35 8.72 0.88 -6.87
N LEU A 36 7.61 1.28 -7.52
CA LEU A 36 7.14 0.67 -8.75
C LEU A 36 7.47 1.47 -10.01
N ASP A 37 7.54 2.80 -9.92
CA ASP A 37 7.76 3.67 -11.06
C ASP A 37 9.26 4.00 -11.27
N ASP A 38 10.10 3.79 -10.25
CA ASP A 38 11.55 3.97 -10.35
C ASP A 38 12.24 2.66 -10.76
N ALA A 39 12.55 2.56 -12.06
CA ALA A 39 13.27 1.41 -12.62
C ALA A 39 14.70 1.23 -12.07
N SER A 40 15.22 2.19 -11.30
CA SER A 40 16.53 2.12 -10.65
C SER A 40 16.48 1.70 -9.18
N THR A 41 15.28 1.61 -8.60
CA THR A 41 15.11 1.14 -7.24
C THR A 41 15.18 -0.38 -7.19
N ASP A 42 16.18 -0.91 -6.49
CA ASP A 42 16.24 -2.34 -6.18
C ASP A 42 15.01 -2.71 -5.34
N LEU A 43 14.27 -3.72 -5.81
CA LEU A 43 13.13 -4.23 -5.07
C LEU A 43 13.60 -4.80 -3.71
N PRO A 44 12.85 -4.56 -2.63
CA PRO A 44 13.14 -5.18 -1.34
C PRO A 44 13.20 -6.71 -1.49
N VAL A 45 14.11 -7.34 -0.75
CA VAL A 45 14.26 -8.80 -0.74
C VAL A 45 12.91 -9.46 -0.47
N GLY A 46 12.46 -10.33 -1.38
CA GLY A 46 11.18 -11.03 -1.28
C GLY A 46 10.05 -10.42 -2.12
N LEU A 47 10.29 -9.35 -2.88
CA LEU A 47 9.34 -8.76 -3.82
C LEU A 47 9.66 -9.07 -5.29
N ASP A 48 10.22 -10.24 -5.57
CA ASP A 48 10.66 -10.63 -6.92
C ASP A 48 9.59 -11.40 -7.71
N HIS A 49 8.53 -11.86 -7.03
CA HIS A 49 7.51 -12.68 -7.66
C HIS A 49 6.55 -11.81 -8.48
N PRO A 50 6.26 -12.14 -9.76
CA PRO A 50 5.38 -11.32 -10.60
C PRO A 50 3.97 -11.09 -10.05
N ALA A 51 3.45 -12.05 -9.27
CA ALA A 51 2.15 -11.90 -8.63
C ALA A 51 2.16 -10.82 -7.53
N ASP A 52 3.26 -10.69 -6.79
CA ASP A 52 3.38 -9.68 -5.74
C ASP A 52 3.44 -8.28 -6.34
N LEU A 53 4.21 -8.14 -7.42
CA LEU A 53 4.23 -6.91 -8.23
C LEU A 53 2.83 -6.58 -8.76
N GLY A 54 2.12 -7.55 -9.33
CA GLY A 54 0.75 -7.36 -9.80
C GLY A 54 -0.22 -6.90 -8.69
N ALA A 55 -0.06 -7.44 -7.48
CA ALA A 55 -0.84 -7.02 -6.32
C ALA A 55 -0.52 -5.58 -5.89
N LEU A 56 0.77 -5.21 -5.84
CA LEU A 56 1.19 -3.85 -5.51
C LEU A 56 0.75 -2.82 -6.55
N TRP A 57 0.81 -3.16 -7.84
CA TRP A 57 0.27 -2.32 -8.92
C TRP A 57 -1.24 -2.10 -8.75
N SER A 58 -1.98 -3.17 -8.44
CA SER A 58 -3.43 -3.08 -8.22
C SER A 58 -3.76 -2.18 -7.00
N LEU A 59 -2.98 -2.29 -5.92
CA LEU A 59 -3.12 -1.43 -4.75
C LEU A 59 -2.78 0.03 -5.05
N LYS A 60 -1.70 0.30 -5.80
CA LYS A 60 -1.33 1.64 -6.25
C LYS A 60 -2.48 2.29 -7.02
N SER A 61 -3.02 1.60 -8.03
CA SER A 61 -4.14 2.11 -8.82
C SER A 61 -5.40 2.37 -8.01
N ALA A 62 -5.70 1.55 -6.99
CA ALA A 62 -6.81 1.79 -6.08
C ALA A 62 -6.58 3.05 -5.22
N LEU A 63 -5.35 3.25 -4.73
CA LEU A 63 -4.98 4.43 -3.95
C LEU A 63 -4.98 5.71 -4.80
N GLU A 64 -4.47 5.67 -6.03
CA GLU A 64 -4.50 6.82 -6.97
C GLU A 64 -5.94 7.31 -7.18
N GLN A 65 -6.88 6.38 -7.38
CA GLN A 65 -8.30 6.70 -7.51
C GLN A 65 -8.89 7.26 -6.21
N ALA A 66 -8.50 6.74 -5.06
CA ALA A 66 -9.03 7.13 -3.76
C ALA A 66 -8.49 8.50 -3.28
N VAL A 67 -7.22 8.82 -3.54
CA VAL A 67 -6.59 10.09 -3.11
C VAL A 67 -6.96 11.24 -4.07
N GLY A 68 -7.23 10.95 -5.34
CA GLY A 68 -7.80 11.90 -6.31
C GLY A 68 -6.79 12.61 -7.22
N LEU A 69 -7.23 13.01 -8.42
CA LEU A 69 -6.42 13.45 -9.56
C LEU A 69 -5.87 14.90 -9.58
N PRO A 70 -6.25 15.90 -8.75
CA PRO A 70 -5.60 17.21 -8.79
C PRO A 70 -4.48 17.33 -7.74
N LEU A 71 -3.81 16.22 -7.41
CA LEU A 71 -2.63 16.26 -6.55
C LEU A 71 -1.44 16.96 -7.23
N ALA A 72 -1.42 17.08 -8.56
CA ALA A 72 -0.24 17.47 -9.32
C ALA A 72 0.37 18.83 -8.91
N ASP A 73 -0.45 19.80 -8.48
CA ASP A 73 0.03 21.15 -8.18
C ASP A 73 0.57 21.31 -6.74
N ASP A 74 0.11 20.47 -5.79
CA ASP A 74 0.45 20.57 -4.36
C ASP A 74 0.86 19.23 -3.71
N TYR A 75 1.21 18.21 -4.51
CA TYR A 75 1.47 16.86 -4.00
C TYR A 75 2.56 16.82 -2.93
N ASP A 76 3.66 17.54 -3.13
CA ASP A 76 4.78 17.59 -2.19
C ASP A 76 4.37 18.20 -0.85
N LEU A 77 3.53 19.24 -0.88
CA LEU A 77 2.98 19.87 0.32
C LEU A 77 2.05 18.90 1.06
N LEU A 78 1.17 18.23 0.33
CA LEU A 78 0.23 17.25 0.88
C LEU A 78 0.98 16.05 1.49
N LEU A 79 2.02 15.56 0.82
CA LEU A 79 2.86 14.49 1.33
C LEU A 79 3.58 14.90 2.62
N ALA A 80 4.13 16.11 2.69
CA ALA A 80 4.78 16.62 3.89
C ALA A 80 3.81 16.74 5.08
N GLN A 81 2.59 17.23 4.83
CA GLN A 81 1.53 17.30 5.83
C GLN A 81 1.09 15.91 6.28
N ALA A 82 0.88 14.98 5.34
CA ALA A 82 0.49 13.61 5.62
C ALA A 82 1.52 12.87 6.49
N ARG A 83 2.82 13.03 6.20
CA ARG A 83 3.91 12.47 7.01
C ARG A 83 3.89 13.02 8.44
N THR A 84 3.76 14.34 8.58
CA THR A 84 3.66 14.99 9.90
C THR A 84 2.48 14.47 10.71
N GLN A 85 1.29 14.37 10.09
CA GLN A 85 0.09 13.85 10.75
C GLN A 85 0.23 12.38 11.15
N LEU A 86 0.81 11.56 10.27
CA LEU A 86 1.03 10.14 10.55
C LEU A 86 2.00 9.94 11.73
N LEU A 87 3.11 10.68 11.75
CA LEU A 87 4.07 10.63 12.86
C LEU A 87 3.44 11.05 14.19
N ALA A 88 2.75 12.19 14.22
CA ALA A 88 2.08 12.66 15.43
C ALA A 88 1.08 11.63 15.98
N ARG A 89 0.38 10.90 15.10
CA ARG A 89 -0.55 9.83 15.50
C ARG A 89 0.19 8.62 16.08
N LEU A 90 1.32 8.24 15.51
CA LEU A 90 2.13 7.12 16.00
C LEU A 90 2.70 7.46 17.39
N GLU A 91 3.28 8.65 17.54
CA GLU A 91 3.84 9.13 18.81
C GLU A 91 2.78 9.31 19.91
N ALA A 92 1.55 9.67 19.56
CA ALA A 92 0.44 9.80 20.52
C ALA A 92 -0.15 8.44 20.97
N LYS A 93 0.26 7.33 20.33
CA LYS A 93 -0.22 5.98 20.62
C LYS A 93 0.75 5.19 21.51
N ASP A 94 1.95 5.73 21.73
CA ASP A 94 2.96 5.25 22.68
C ASP A 94 2.77 5.87 24.07
#